data_AF-L0RA42-F1
#
_entry.id   AF-L0RA42-F1
#
_cell.length_a   1.000
_cell.length_b   1.000
_cell.length_c   1.000
_cell.angle_alpha   90.00
_cell.angle_beta   90.00
_cell.angle_gamma   90.00
#
_symmetry.space_group_name_H-M   'P 1'
#
loop_
_entity.id
_entity.type
_entity.pdbx_description
1 polymer ?
#
loop_
_entity_poly.entity_id
_entity_poly.type
_entity_poly.pdbx_seq_one_letter_code
_entity_poly.pdbx_strand_id
1 'polypeptide(L)'
;MSISSSQIRGKIIDLYPEITKYNLDIVTEFSEEKNSWVVTLVKDGETLFTHIDKDDAKKCIEGERCVHFGNQLMGFIDAYCTGSSACHT
;
A
#
# COMPACT_ATOMS: atom_id res chain seq x y z
N MET A 1 10.01 -6.33 -17.25
CA MET A 1 10.14 -6.93 -15.91
C MET A 1 8.76 -7.12 -15.34
N SER A 2 8.42 -8.33 -14.92
CA SER A 2 7.18 -8.58 -14.18
C SER A 2 7.46 -8.31 -12.71
N ILE A 3 6.66 -7.44 -12.12
CA ILE A 3 6.73 -7.15 -10.70
C ILE A 3 6.03 -8.29 -9.95
N SER A 4 6.55 -8.70 -8.80
CA SER A 4 5.85 -9.65 -7.91
C SER A 4 5.21 -8.92 -6.74
N SER A 5 4.13 -9.50 -6.19
CA SER A 5 3.43 -8.97 -5.01
C SER A 5 4.38 -8.69 -3.85
N SER A 6 5.28 -9.63 -3.55
CA SER A 6 6.28 -9.50 -2.51
C SER A 6 7.23 -8.31 -2.72
N GLN A 7 7.54 -7.94 -3.97
CA GLN A 7 8.41 -6.79 -4.24
C GLN A 7 7.71 -5.47 -3.96
N ILE A 8 6.44 -5.34 -4.37
CA ILE A 8 5.63 -4.16 -4.06
C ILE A 8 5.47 -4.04 -2.55
N ARG A 9 5.00 -5.11 -1.91
CA ARG A 9 4.80 -5.14 -0.46
C ARG A 9 6.06 -4.75 0.31
N GLY A 10 7.21 -5.32 -0.04
CA GLY A 10 8.48 -4.99 0.60
C GLY A 10 8.86 -3.52 0.42
N LYS A 11 8.66 -2.97 -0.79
CA LYS A 11 8.94 -1.55 -1.06
C LYS A 11 8.01 -0.62 -0.28
N ILE A 12 6.72 -0.97 -0.17
CA ILE A 12 5.75 -0.20 0.60
C ILE A 12 6.14 -0.17 2.08
N ILE A 13 6.51 -1.32 2.66
CA ILE A 13 6.93 -1.42 4.07
C ILE A 13 8.23 -0.61 4.31
N ASP A 14 9.16 -0.62 3.37
CA ASP A 14 10.40 0.17 3.44
C ASP A 14 10.14 1.69 3.42
N LEU A 15 9.17 2.12 2.60
CA LEU A 15 8.74 3.53 2.53
C LEU A 15 7.88 3.96 3.72
N TYR A 16 7.05 3.04 4.23
CA TYR A 16 6.06 3.26 5.28
C TYR A 16 6.30 2.29 6.45
N PRO A 17 7.36 2.49 7.25
CA PRO A 17 7.64 1.64 8.41
C PRO A 17 6.53 1.72 9.46
N GLU A 18 5.69 2.75 9.40
CA GLU A 18 4.48 2.90 10.22
C GLU A 18 3.49 1.75 10.06
N ILE A 19 3.38 1.14 8.87
CA ILE A 19 2.52 -0.03 8.62
C ILE A 19 2.93 -1.19 9.54
N THR A 20 4.25 -1.43 9.64
CA THR A 20 4.78 -2.44 10.56
C THR A 20 4.70 -1.98 12.01
N LYS A 21 4.96 -0.70 12.28
CA LYS A 21 4.88 -0.12 13.64
C LYS A 21 3.49 -0.23 14.26
N TYR A 22 2.44 0.03 13.48
CA TYR A 22 1.05 -0.07 13.89
C TYR A 22 0.47 -1.48 13.68
N ASN A 23 1.28 -2.43 13.21
CA ASN A 23 0.89 -3.81 12.97
C ASN A 23 -0.36 -3.89 12.06
N LEU A 24 -0.30 -3.15 10.94
CA LEU A 24 -1.27 -3.17 9.86
C LEU A 24 -0.94 -4.33 8.92
N ASP A 25 -1.92 -5.15 8.57
CA ASP A 25 -1.77 -6.17 7.56
C ASP A 25 -1.85 -5.54 6.17
N ILE A 26 -0.96 -5.95 5.28
CA ILE A 26 -0.93 -5.47 3.89
C ILE A 26 -0.87 -6.65 2.94
N VAL A 27 -1.84 -6.67 2.02
CA VAL A 27 -2.02 -7.66 0.98
C VAL A 27 -1.88 -6.95 -0.35
N THR A 28 -1.08 -7.51 -1.26
CA THR A 28 -0.85 -6.96 -2.59
C THR A 28 -1.13 -8.04 -3.62
N GLU A 29 -2.09 -7.80 -4.51
CA GLU A 29 -2.51 -8.75 -5.53
C GLU A 29 -2.50 -8.07 -6.90
N PHE A 30 -2.12 -8.79 -7.95
CA PHE A 30 -2.19 -8.27 -9.30
C PHE A 30 -3.49 -8.72 -9.96
N SER A 31 -4.34 -7.76 -10.32
CA SER A 31 -5.53 -8.03 -11.13
C SER A 31 -5.14 -8.02 -12.60
N GLU A 32 -5.03 -9.21 -13.20
CA GLU A 32 -4.82 -9.35 -14.64
C GLU A 32 -5.95 -8.73 -15.45
N GLU A 33 -7.20 -8.84 -14.96
CA GLU A 33 -8.40 -8.27 -15.59
C GLU A 33 -8.34 -6.75 -15.74
N LYS A 34 -7.77 -6.06 -14.73
CA LYS A 34 -7.67 -4.59 -14.70
C LYS A 34 -6.26 -4.09 -15.00
N ASN A 35 -5.34 -4.99 -15.33
CA ASN A 35 -3.91 -4.74 -15.49
C ASN A 35 -3.30 -3.86 -14.39
N SER A 36 -3.77 -3.99 -13.15
CA SER A 36 -3.42 -3.13 -12.03
C SER A 36 -3.19 -3.93 -10.75
N TRP A 37 -2.39 -3.36 -9.86
CA TRP A 37 -2.10 -3.90 -8.54
C TRP A 37 -3.14 -3.42 -7.54
N VAL A 38 -3.84 -4.37 -6.93
CA VAL A 38 -4.74 -4.13 -5.81
C VAL A 38 -3.93 -4.25 -4.53
N VAL A 39 -3.91 -3.18 -3.74
CA VAL A 39 -3.25 -3.17 -2.43
C VAL A 39 -4.33 -3.01 -1.37
N THR A 40 -4.45 -4.01 -0.51
CA THR A 40 -5.43 -4.09 0.56
C THR A 40 -4.73 -3.99 1.91
N LEU A 41 -5.13 -3.02 2.71
CA LEU A 41 -4.74 -2.86 4.11
C LEU A 41 -5.83 -3.44 5.00
N VAL A 42 -5.43 -4.18 6.03
CA VAL A 42 -6.34 -4.83 6.99
C VAL A 42 -5.88 -4.49 8.40
N LYS A 43 -6.80 -3.99 9.23
CA LYS A 43 -6.52 -3.71 10.63
C LYS A 43 -7.81 -3.80 11.44
N ASP A 44 -7.78 -4.59 12.51
CA ASP A 44 -8.87 -4.70 13.49
C ASP A 44 -10.28 -4.96 12.90
N GLY A 45 -10.34 -5.67 11.76
CA GLY A 45 -11.59 -5.97 11.05
C GLY A 45 -12.02 -4.93 10.02
N GLU A 46 -11.36 -3.77 9.95
CA GLU A 46 -11.49 -2.86 8.82
C GLU A 46 -10.54 -3.26 7.70
N THR A 47 -11.05 -3.20 6.48
CA THR A 47 -10.32 -3.57 5.27
C THR A 47 -10.47 -2.47 4.26
N LEU A 48 -9.37 -2.13 3.60
CA LEU A 48 -9.40 -1.06 2.63
C LEU A 48 -8.42 -1.30 1.51
N PHE A 49 -8.89 -1.17 0.28
CA PHE A 49 -8.14 -1.48 -0.91
C PHE A 49 -8.00 -0.28 -1.83
N THR A 50 -6.86 -0.19 -2.53
CA THR A 50 -6.60 0.76 -3.60
C THR A 50 -6.09 0.03 -4.84
N HIS A 51 -6.27 0.64 -6.01
CA HIS A 51 -5.76 0.12 -7.27
C HIS A 51 -4.61 1.00 -7.75
N ILE A 52 -3.52 0.35 -8.15
CA ILE A 52 -2.31 0.99 -8.64
C ILE A 52 -2.09 0.51 -10.06
N ASP A 53 -1.90 1.43 -10.99
CA ASP A 53 -1.53 1.06 -12.35
C ASP A 53 -0.18 0.33 -12.36
N LYS A 54 -0.04 -0.67 -13.23
CA LYS A 54 1.20 -1.45 -13.37
C LYS A 54 2.42 -0.56 -13.64
N ASP A 55 2.28 0.51 -14.41
CA ASP A 55 3.39 1.40 -14.76
C ASP A 55 3.83 2.24 -13.54
N ASP A 56 2.87 2.67 -12.72
CA ASP A 56 3.13 3.41 -11.48
C ASP A 56 3.79 2.51 -10.42
N ALA A 57 3.29 1.28 -10.26
CA ALA A 57 3.91 0.27 -9.40
C ALA A 57 5.37 -0.02 -9.82
N LYS A 58 5.64 -0.05 -11.12
CA LYS A 58 6.99 -0.23 -11.68
C LYS A 58 7.91 0.92 -11.30
N LYS A 59 7.46 2.16 -11.52
CA LYS A 59 8.21 3.38 -11.17
C LYS A 59 8.46 3.49 -9.67
N CYS A 60 7.54 3.05 -8.83
CA CYS A 60 7.74 2.99 -7.39
C CYS A 60 8.85 1.99 -6.99
N ILE A 61 8.82 0.77 -7.54
CA ILE A 61 9.85 -0.24 -7.25
C ILE A 61 11.23 0.19 -7.75
N GLU A 62 11.29 0.73 -8.97
CA GLU A 62 12.53 1.21 -9.59
C GLU A 62 13.09 2.47 -8.90
N GLY A 63 12.35 3.06 -7.95
CA GLY A 63 12.80 4.21 -7.15
C GLY A 63 12.68 5.56 -7.85
N GLU A 64 11.97 5.61 -8.99
CA GLU A 64 11.87 6.82 -9.81
C GLU A 64 10.76 7.75 -9.30
N ARG A 65 9.57 7.20 -9.01
CA ARG A 65 8.41 7.96 -8.51
C ARG A 65 7.51 7.05 -7.69
N CYS A 66 7.70 7.02 -6.37
CA CYS A 66 6.72 6.44 -5.45
C CYS A 66 5.85 7.51 -4.75
N VAL A 67 6.01 8.79 -5.13
CA VAL A 67 5.39 9.94 -4.45
C VAL A 67 3.87 9.98 -4.64
N HIS A 68 3.38 9.54 -5.80
CA HIS A 68 1.94 9.58 -6.11
C HIS A 68 1.18 8.51 -5.33
N PHE A 69 1.71 7.28 -5.34
CA PHE A 69 1.28 6.21 -4.46
C PHE A 69 1.40 6.60 -2.97
N GLY A 70 2.54 7.17 -2.61
CA GLY A 70 2.89 7.47 -1.24
C GLY A 70 2.00 8.53 -0.59
N ASN A 71 1.68 9.60 -1.30
CA ASN A 71 0.72 10.59 -0.79
C ASN A 71 -0.69 10.00 -0.65
N GLN A 72 -1.09 9.12 -1.57
CA GLN A 72 -2.40 8.49 -1.52
C GLN A 72 -2.48 7.53 -0.33
N LEU A 73 -1.42 6.73 -0.09
CA LEU A 73 -1.32 5.81 1.04
C LEU A 73 -1.18 6.55 2.38
N MET A 74 -0.40 7.63 2.42
CA MET A 74 -0.22 8.44 3.64
C MET A 74 -1.52 9.13 4.04
N GLY A 75 -2.23 9.77 3.10
CA GLY A 75 -3.57 10.30 3.36
C GLY A 75 -4.56 9.20 3.75
N PHE A 76 -4.35 7.98 3.27
CA PHE A 76 -5.13 6.81 3.62
C PHE A 76 -4.91 6.36 5.07
N ILE A 77 -3.65 6.18 5.45
CA ILE A 77 -3.24 5.82 6.80
C ILE A 77 -3.69 6.92 7.75
N ASP A 78 -3.50 8.19 7.40
CA ASP A 78 -3.94 9.34 8.20
C ASP A 78 -5.47 9.39 8.38
N ALA A 79 -6.25 9.22 7.30
CA ALA A 79 -7.71 9.16 7.38
C ALA A 79 -8.19 7.96 8.20
N TYR A 80 -7.53 6.82 8.05
CA TYR A 80 -7.82 5.60 8.81
C TYR A 80 -7.47 5.77 10.30
N CYS A 81 -6.31 6.37 10.61
CA CYS A 81 -5.87 6.69 11.95
C CYS A 81 -6.69 7.80 12.63
N THR A 82 -7.23 8.75 11.86
CA THR A 82 -8.05 9.85 12.37
C THR A 82 -9.51 9.42 12.58
N GLY A 83 -9.99 8.48 11.76
CA GLY A 83 -11.36 7.95 11.83
C GLY A 83 -11.55 6.77 12.79
N SER A 84 -10.48 6.04 13.12
CA SER A 84 -10.54 4.82 13.90
C SER A 84 -9.49 4.84 15.02
N SER A 85 -9.83 4.34 16.21
CA SER A 85 -8.93 4.21 17.37
C SER A 85 -7.69 3.33 17.11
N ALA A 86 -7.57 2.79 15.89
CA ALA A 86 -6.58 1.81 15.43
C ALA A 86 -5.12 2.30 15.46
N CYS A 87 -4.88 3.62 15.48
CA CYS A 87 -3.53 4.18 15.54
C CYS A 87 -3.18 4.83 16.88
N HIS A 88 -4.04 4.71 17.89
CA HIS A 88 -3.71 5.13 19.25
C HIS A 88 -2.83 4.05 19.91
N THR A 89 -1.56 4.38 20.15
CA THR A 89 -0.64 3.57 20.99
C THR A 89 -0.95 3.79 22.46
#